data_AF-A0A151F836-F1
#
_entry.id   AF-A0A151F836-F1
#
_cell.length_a   1.000
_cell.length_b   1.000
_cell.length_c   1.000
_cell.angle_alpha   90.00
_cell.angle_beta   90.00
_cell.angle_gamma   90.00
#
_symmetry.space_group_name_H-M   'P 1'
#
loop_
_entity.id
_entity.type
_entity.pdbx_description
1 polymer ?
#
loop_
_entity_poly.entity_id
_entity_poly.type
_entity_poly.pdbx_seq_one_letter_code
_entity_poly.pdbx_strand_id
1 'polypeptide(L)' 'MEKKAEIIRIITFLVIVSGFGLIVTSVSEISHAHFIAGLLLFTLGTSWYSYQKGYGVGKYNALAEQKMTKNSQ' A
#
# COMPACT_ATOMS: atom_id res chain seq x y z
N MET A 1 12.17 14.69 -8.74
CA MET A 1 11.48 13.97 -7.63
C MET A 1 10.51 12.89 -8.14
N GLU A 2 10.05 12.93 -9.39
CA GLU A 2 9.06 11.99 -9.95
C GLU A 2 9.55 10.53 -10.05
N LYS A 3 10.79 10.29 -10.52
CA LYS A 3 11.32 8.92 -10.67
C LYS A 3 11.29 8.10 -9.37
N LYS A 4 11.52 8.75 -8.21
CA LYS A 4 11.49 8.08 -6.90
C LYS A 4 10.08 7.64 -6.53
N ALA A 5 9.08 8.50 -6.77
CA ALA A 5 7.68 8.18 -6.49
C ALA A 5 7.14 7.06 -7.40
N GLU A 6 7.59 7.03 -8.65
CA GLU A 6 7.25 5.96 -9.59
C GLU A 6 7.85 4.61 -9.17
N ILE A 7 9.13 4.59 -8.79
CA ILE A 7 9.78 3.38 -8.24
C ILE A 7 9.03 2.88 -7.00
N ILE A 8 8.67 3.76 -6.07
CA ILE A 8 7.91 3.39 -4.86
C ILE A 8 6.56 2.76 -5.23
N ARG A 9 5.86 3.29 -6.24
CA ARG A 9 4.58 2.71 -6.71
C ARG A 9 4.77 1.34 -7.32
N ILE A 10 5.80 1.14 -8.14
CA ILE A 10 6.11 -0.16 -8.76
C ILE A 10 6.46 -1.18 -7.67
N ILE A 11 7.29 -0.82 -6.69
CA ILE A 11 7.63 -1.69 -5.56
C ILE A 11 6.37 -2.03 -4.76
N THR A 12 5.53 -1.04 -4.46
CA THR A 12 4.27 -1.27 -3.72
C THR A 12 3.36 -2.23 -4.47
N PHE A 13 3.26 -2.09 -5.80
CA PHE A 13 2.49 -3.00 -6.65
C PHE A 13 3.05 -4.43 -6.62
N LEU A 14 4.38 -4.59 -6.74
CA LEU A 14 5.04 -5.89 -6.65
C LEU A 14 4.80 -6.56 -5.29
N VAL A 15 4.82 -5.80 -4.20
CA VAL A 15 4.53 -6.31 -2.85
C VAL A 15 3.10 -6.84 -2.75
N ILE A 16 2.11 -6.10 -3.28
CA ILE A 16 0.71 -6.53 -3.29
C ILE A 16 0.54 -7.82 -4.10
N VAL A 17 1.09 -7.87 -5.30
CA VAL A 17 1.00 -9.06 -6.18
C VAL A 17 1.68 -10.26 -5.54
N SER A 18 2.85 -10.08 -4.92
CA SER A 18 3.56 -11.16 -4.23
C SER A 18 2.79 -11.64 -3.00
N GLY A 19 2.22 -10.72 -2.22
CA GLY A 19 1.37 -11.06 -1.08
C GLY A 19 0.14 -11.88 -1.50
N PHE A 20 -0.51 -11.49 -2.58
CA PHE A 20 -1.62 -12.26 -3.15
C PHE A 20 -1.17 -13.64 -3.66
N GLY A 21 -0.02 -13.71 -4.35
CA GLY A 21 0.57 -14.97 -4.80
C GLY A 21 0.81 -15.95 -3.65
N LEU A 22 1.35 -15.47 -2.52
CA LEU A 22 1.58 -16.29 -1.32
C LEU A 22 0.28 -16.81 -0.70
N ILE A 23 -0.80 -16.01 -0.75
CA ILE A 23 -2.13 -16.47 -0.30
C ILE A 23 -2.60 -17.61 -1.22
N VAL A 24 -2.47 -17.46 -2.54
CA VAL A 24 -2.88 -18.50 -3.50
C VAL A 24 -2.07 -19.78 -3.33
N THR A 25 -0.75 -19.70 -3.18
CA THR A 25 0.10 -20.89 -2.98
C THR A 25 -0.14 -21.57 -1.64
N SER A 26 -0.61 -20.83 -0.62
CA SER A 26 -1.02 -21.41 0.66
C SER A 26 -2.30 -22.26 0.59
N VAL A 27 -3.04 -22.20 -0.53
CA VAL A 27 -4.18 -23.11 -0.77
C VAL A 27 -3.68 -24.47 -1.24
N SER A 28 -2.59 -24.51 -2.01
CA SER A 28 -1.97 -25.76 -2.50
C SER A 28 -1.03 -26.41 -1.50
N GLU A 29 -0.31 -25.60 -0.71
CA GLU A 29 0.56 -26.06 0.37
C GLU A 29 -0.14 -25.73 1.69
N ILE A 30 -0.46 -26.72 2.53
CA ILE A 30 -1.04 -26.52 3.88
C ILE A 30 0.00 -25.85 4.78
N SER A 31 0.30 -24.59 4.49
CA SER A 31 1.35 -23.81 5.12
C SER A 31 0.73 -22.50 5.58
N HIS A 32 0.30 -22.50 6.84
CA HIS A 32 -0.23 -21.32 7.50
C HIS A 32 0.75 -20.13 7.47
N ALA A 33 2.06 -20.41 7.38
CA ALA A 33 3.08 -19.37 7.24
C ALA A 33 2.94 -18.58 5.93
N HIS A 34 2.73 -19.24 4.79
CA HIS A 34 2.53 -18.58 3.50
C HIS A 34 1.24 -17.75 3.50
N PHE A 35 0.17 -18.29 4.10
CA PHE A 35 -1.09 -17.56 4.23
C PHE A 35 -0.93 -16.28 5.06
N ILE A 36 -0.31 -16.37 6.24
CA ILE A 36 -0.12 -15.22 7.14
C ILE A 36 0.82 -14.18 6.50
N ALA A 37 1.94 -14.62 5.92
CA ALA A 37 2.87 -13.72 5.25
C ALA A 37 2.22 -13.02 4.05
N GLY A 38 1.48 -13.78 3.24
CA GLY A 38 0.74 -13.25 2.10
C GLY A 38 -0.33 -12.24 2.52
N LEU A 39 -1.12 -12.56 3.56
CA LEU A 39 -2.14 -11.68 4.11
C LEU A 39 -1.54 -10.37 4.63
N LEU A 40 -0.40 -10.43 5.33
CA LEU A 40 0.29 -9.24 5.84
C LEU A 40 0.80 -8.35 4.70
N LEU A 41 1.52 -8.92 3.73
CA LEU A 41 2.06 -8.17 2.58
C LEU A 41 0.94 -7.55 1.74
N PHE A 42 -0.13 -8.30 1.51
CA PHE A 42 -1.29 -7.82 0.76
C PHE A 42 -2.00 -6.68 1.50
N THR A 43 -2.27 -6.84 2.80
CA THR A 43 -3.00 -5.84 3.60
C THR A 43 -2.20 -4.56 3.78
N LEU A 44 -0.91 -4.66 4.12
CA LEU A 44 -0.04 -3.49 4.29
C LEU A 44 0.20 -2.79 2.95
N GLY A 45 0.46 -3.55 1.88
CA GLY A 45 0.67 -2.99 0.55
C GLY A 45 -0.55 -2.23 0.04
N THR A 46 -1.75 -2.80 0.16
CA THR A 46 -3.00 -2.16 -0.28
C THR A 46 -3.36 -0.95 0.58
N SER A 47 -3.13 -1.03 1.89
CA SER A 47 -3.33 0.12 2.80
C SER A 47 -2.41 1.28 2.45
N TRP A 48 -1.12 0.99 2.22
CA TRP A 48 -0.14 2.00 1.83
C TRP A 48 -0.43 2.61 0.46
N TYR A 49 -0.80 1.79 -0.52
CA TYR A 49 -1.22 2.27 -1.84
C TYR A 49 -2.43 3.20 -1.75
N SER A 50 -3.43 2.83 -0.94
CA SER A 50 -4.63 3.64 -0.73
C SER A 50 -4.31 4.98 -0.05
N TYR A 51 -3.41 4.97 0.94
CA TYR A 51 -2.93 6.18 1.59
C TYR A 51 -2.23 7.13 0.59
N GLN A 52 -1.33 6.62 -0.24
CA GLN A 52 -0.65 7.43 -1.27
C GLN A 52 -1.58 8.02 -2.32
N LYS A 53 -2.68 7.32 -2.65
CA LYS A 53 -3.70 7.81 -3.58
C LYS A 53 -4.67 8.81 -2.95
N GLY A 54 -4.52 9.09 -1.65
CA GLY A 54 -5.41 10.01 -0.94
C GLY A 54 -6.81 9.41 -0.70
N TYR A 55 -6.92 8.08 -0.60
CA TYR A 55 -8.14 7.43 -0.16
C TYR A 55 -8.15 7.28 1.38
N GLY A 56 -9.33 7.31 2.00
CA GLY A 56 -9.48 7.17 3.46
C GLY A 56 -8.71 8.24 4.24
N VAL A 57 -7.84 7.80 5.17
CA VAL A 57 -6.99 8.67 6.01
C VAL A 57 -6.05 9.55 5.18
N GLY A 58 -5.59 9.06 4.02
CA GLY A 58 -4.75 9.85 3.11
C GLY A 58 -5.46 11.09 2.57
N LYS A 59 -6.79 11.04 2.41
CA LYS A 59 -7.60 12.20 2.01
C LYS A 59 -7.60 13.29 3.07
N TYR A 60 -7.74 12.89 4.34
CA TYR A 60 -7.80 13.83 5.46
C TYR A 60 -6.45 14.53 5.66
N ASN A 61 -5.33 13.81 5.52
CA ASN A 61 -3.99 14.42 5.57
C ASN A 61 -3.75 15.37 4.39
N ALA A 62 -4.13 14.99 3.17
CA ALA A 62 -4.01 15.87 2.00
C ALA A 62 -4.85 17.16 2.16
N LEU A 63 -6.06 17.06 2.74
CA LEU A 63 -6.90 18.22 3.05
C LEU A 63 -6.31 19.07 4.19
N ALA A 64 -5.70 18.44 5.20
CA ALA A 64 -5.05 19.15 6.30
C ALA A 64 -3.84 19.96 5.79
N GLU A 65 -2.99 19.36 4.95
CA GLU A 65 -1.85 20.04 4.34
C GLU A 65 -2.28 21.21 3.47
N GLN A 66 -3.31 21.05 2.62
CA GLN A 66 -3.87 22.13 1.81
C GLN A 66 -4.37 23.32 2.65
N LYS A 67 -4.99 23.03 3.80
CA LYS A 67 -5.51 24.07 4.70
C LYS A 67 -4.39 24.87 5.38
N MET A 68 -3.28 24.21 5.72
CA MET A 68 -2.10 24.87 6.28
C MET A 68 -1.39 25.75 5.25
N THR A 69 -1.31 25.32 3.98
CA THR A 69 -0.71 26.14 2.92
C THR A 69 -1.51 27.40 2.64
N LYS A 70 -2.85 27.32 2.70
CA LYS A 70 -3.75 28.46 2.44
C LYS A 70 -3.72 29.52 3.55
N ASN A 71 -3.48 29.14 4.81
CA ASN A 71 -3.38 30.08 5.94
C ASN A 71 -1.99 30.71 6.11
N SER A 72 -1.01 30.26 5.32
CA SER A 72 0.37 30.78 5.35
C SER A 72 0.65 31.77 4.20
N GLN A 73 -0.37 32.09 3.41
CA GLN A 73 -0.40 33.17 2.42
C GLN A 73 -1.28 34.30 2.93
#